data_AF-A0A0M8VHA3-F1
#
_entry.id   AF-A0A0M8VHA3-F1
#
_cell.length_a   1.000
_cell.length_b   1.000
_cell.length_c   1.000
_cell.angle_alpha   90.00
_cell.angle_beta   90.00
_cell.angle_gamma   90.00
#
_symmetry.space_group_name_H-M   'P 1'
#
loop_
_entity.id
_entity.type
_entity.pdbx_description
1 polymer ?
#
loop_
_entity_poly.entity_id
_entity_poly.type
_entity_poly.pdbx_seq_one_letter_code
_entity_poly.pdbx_strand_id
1 'polypeptide(L)'
;MPVALLATTVTSASGTPGGHDSGTKASFGLTASGYRDVTGVDADSPAGKILKSQGFSVRTSPAGQTAVVDSSMADNGIITAANPGFVDISWKSYAKDAQYTVVRDDKPVSVLPAGATSFHDTQVTRGATYDYRIVPQLKKDHAGARTWGMKVTVPAVAKGESELSAMRKGAVSRADAAAVASTTTLTWVAFIPQKYIDAPVGGCDYGSKFQFGGDNHSNFNWKDSRYRTALNAVITWRNKSLAGYKDVQASHVYRKSDHKLIATKKATDKYMSVKKLGSGGNYVDIRMVMHATNPFCKGLGTVKGAIDGALQMHMTTSGNWEIHSGTHRLMPNHYIYIYNGGRVTNVYTRKYASAACLIGSAACPVADLTGYYGTFH
;
A
#
# COMPACT_ATOMS: atom_id res chain seq x y z
N MET A 1 -48.68 25.52 28.65
CA MET A 1 -48.28 24.10 28.56
C MET A 1 -46.77 24.06 28.43
N PRO A 2 -46.02 23.45 29.36
CA PRO A 2 -44.58 23.35 29.26
C PRO A 2 -44.21 22.14 28.38
N VAL A 3 -43.35 22.36 27.39
CA VAL A 3 -42.80 21.29 26.55
C VAL A 3 -41.63 20.67 27.30
N ALA A 4 -41.79 19.42 27.71
CA ALA A 4 -40.76 18.62 28.37
C ALA A 4 -39.66 18.21 27.36
N LEU A 5 -38.41 18.55 27.69
CA LEU A 5 -37.23 17.99 27.01
C LEU A 5 -37.07 16.53 27.45
N LEU A 6 -37.30 15.59 26.53
CA LEU A 6 -36.90 14.19 26.69
C LEU A 6 -35.42 14.07 26.32
N ALA A 7 -34.56 13.94 27.33
CA ALA A 7 -33.17 13.56 27.15
C ALA A 7 -33.10 12.06 26.81
N THR A 8 -32.79 11.72 25.57
CA THR A 8 -32.49 10.35 25.17
C THR A 8 -31.06 10.01 25.59
N THR A 9 -30.94 9.23 26.65
CA THR A 9 -29.68 8.58 27.03
C THR A 9 -29.33 7.54 25.96
N VAL A 10 -28.33 7.84 25.13
CA VAL A 10 -27.72 6.86 24.23
C VAL A 10 -26.83 5.95 25.08
N THR A 11 -27.38 4.83 25.56
CA THR A 11 -26.58 3.71 26.08
C THR A 11 -25.71 3.19 24.95
N SER A 12 -24.42 3.55 24.97
CA SER A 12 -23.40 2.96 24.12
C SER A 12 -23.18 1.55 24.62
N ALA A 13 -23.78 0.56 23.95
CA ALA A 13 -23.45 -0.84 24.17
C ALA A 13 -21.99 -1.06 23.71
N SER A 14 -21.07 -1.07 24.67
CA SER A 14 -19.71 -1.58 24.48
C SER A 14 -19.82 -3.09 24.24
N GLY A 15 -19.92 -3.48 22.96
CA GLY A 15 -19.76 -4.87 22.57
C GLY A 15 -18.34 -5.30 22.91
N THR A 16 -18.19 -6.10 23.97
CA THR A 16 -16.96 -6.78 24.31
C THR A 16 -16.54 -7.64 23.10
N PRO A 17 -15.30 -7.55 22.60
CA PRO A 17 -14.81 -8.48 21.60
C PRO A 17 -14.98 -9.90 22.14
N GLY A 18 -15.62 -10.77 21.36
CA GLY A 18 -15.70 -12.20 21.70
C GLY A 18 -14.29 -12.71 21.95
N GLY A 19 -14.06 -13.28 23.13
CA GLY A 19 -12.75 -13.75 23.56
C GLY A 19 -12.21 -14.77 22.55
N HIS A 20 -11.17 -14.37 21.80
CA HIS A 20 -10.33 -15.32 21.12
C HIS A 20 -9.57 -16.09 22.19
N ASP A 21 -9.69 -17.41 22.17
CA ASP A 21 -8.91 -18.30 23.01
C ASP A 21 -7.43 -18.10 22.68
N SER A 22 -6.71 -17.41 23.57
CA SER A 22 -5.28 -17.12 23.45
C SER A 22 -4.40 -18.37 23.64
N GLY A 23 -5.01 -19.56 23.78
CA GLY A 23 -4.33 -20.82 24.11
C GLY A 23 -3.55 -21.46 22.97
N THR A 24 -3.95 -21.27 21.70
CA THR A 24 -3.30 -21.96 20.58
C THR A 24 -2.22 -21.09 19.94
N LYS A 25 -0.96 -21.40 20.25
CA LYS A 25 0.20 -20.73 19.64
C LYS A 25 0.25 -21.02 18.14
N ALA A 26 0.57 -20.01 17.34
CA ALA A 26 0.83 -20.17 15.91
C ALA A 26 1.92 -21.25 15.70
N SER A 27 1.65 -22.16 14.77
CA SER A 27 2.54 -23.25 14.39
C SER A 27 3.63 -22.79 13.42
N PHE A 28 3.38 -21.72 12.67
CA PHE A 28 4.30 -21.14 11.70
C PHE A 28 4.87 -19.80 12.18
N GLY A 29 6.20 -19.67 12.14
CA GLY A 29 7.01 -18.57 12.64
C GLY A 29 8.06 -18.14 11.63
N LEU A 30 8.63 -16.94 11.82
CA LEU A 30 9.63 -16.35 10.90
C LEU A 30 10.84 -17.28 10.65
N THR A 31 11.18 -18.12 11.62
CA THR A 31 12.25 -19.11 11.49
C THR A 31 11.68 -20.44 11.01
N ALA A 32 12.14 -20.92 9.85
CA ALA A 32 11.70 -22.19 9.27
C ALA A 32 12.32 -23.45 9.91
N SER A 33 12.95 -23.33 11.09
CA SER A 33 13.65 -24.43 11.74
C SER A 33 12.69 -25.59 12.07
N GLY A 34 13.03 -26.79 11.58
CA GLY A 34 12.23 -27.99 11.82
C GLY A 34 11.00 -28.13 10.92
N TYR A 35 10.83 -27.27 9.90
CA TYR A 35 9.72 -27.40 8.96
C TYR A 35 10.06 -28.45 7.91
N ARG A 36 9.14 -29.41 7.71
CA ARG A 36 9.27 -30.37 6.63
C ARG A 36 8.61 -29.81 5.37
N ASP A 37 9.39 -29.67 4.30
CA ASP A 37 8.84 -29.32 2.99
C ASP A 37 8.01 -30.49 2.45
N VAL A 38 6.74 -30.22 2.17
CA VAL A 38 5.81 -31.18 1.58
C VAL A 38 5.15 -30.60 0.33
N THR A 39 5.79 -29.63 -0.33
CA THR A 39 5.31 -28.98 -1.55
C THR A 39 5.06 -29.99 -2.66
N GLY A 40 5.80 -31.11 -2.68
CA GLY A 40 5.57 -32.21 -3.61
C GLY A 40 5.90 -31.86 -5.06
N VAL A 41 6.70 -30.82 -5.27
CA VAL A 41 7.23 -30.39 -6.55
C VAL A 41 8.75 -30.44 -6.44
N ASP A 42 9.41 -31.04 -7.41
CA ASP A 42 10.87 -31.07 -7.49
C ASP A 42 11.43 -29.64 -7.52
N ALA A 43 12.39 -29.33 -6.65
CA ALA A 43 12.91 -27.98 -6.46
C ALA A 43 13.64 -27.42 -7.70
N ASP A 44 14.19 -28.30 -8.54
CA ASP A 44 14.95 -27.95 -9.75
C ASP A 44 14.08 -27.93 -11.01
N SER A 45 12.86 -28.47 -10.93
CA SER A 45 11.84 -28.32 -11.96
C SER A 45 11.47 -26.85 -12.20
N PRO A 46 10.92 -26.50 -13.37
CA PRO A 46 10.43 -25.15 -13.65
C PRO A 46 9.43 -24.64 -12.60
N ALA A 47 8.48 -25.47 -12.17
CA ALA A 47 7.50 -25.13 -11.15
C ALA A 47 8.13 -24.92 -9.77
N GLY A 48 9.10 -25.76 -9.39
CA GLY A 48 9.85 -25.62 -8.14
C GLY A 48 10.65 -24.31 -8.07
N LYS A 49 11.29 -23.94 -9.18
CA LYS A 49 12.01 -22.65 -9.30
C LYS A 49 11.06 -21.46 -9.20
N ILE A 50 9.87 -21.54 -9.81
CA ILE A 50 8.83 -20.50 -9.70
C ILE A 50 8.37 -20.37 -8.25
N LEU A 51 7.96 -21.47 -7.60
CA LEU A 51 7.57 -21.49 -6.19
C LEU A 51 8.62 -20.82 -5.28
N LYS A 52 9.89 -21.23 -5.43
CA LYS A 52 11.01 -20.66 -4.68
C LYS A 52 11.18 -19.17 -4.96
N SER A 53 11.15 -18.76 -6.23
CA SER A 53 11.27 -17.35 -6.63
C SER A 53 10.15 -16.49 -6.05
N GLN A 54 8.94 -17.04 -5.98
CA GLN A 54 7.76 -16.34 -5.46
C GLN A 54 7.55 -16.50 -3.95
N GLY A 55 8.43 -17.23 -3.26
CA GLY A 55 8.34 -17.41 -1.81
C GLY A 55 7.15 -18.25 -1.35
N PHE A 56 6.59 -19.09 -2.21
CA PHE A 56 5.49 -20.01 -1.87
C PHE A 56 6.01 -21.43 -1.65
N SER A 57 5.46 -22.12 -0.65
CA SER A 57 5.71 -23.53 -0.39
C SER A 57 4.57 -24.16 0.40
N VAL A 58 4.54 -25.49 0.51
CA VAL A 58 3.67 -26.19 1.47
C VAL A 58 4.56 -26.87 2.49
N ARG A 59 4.36 -26.58 3.77
CA ARG A 59 5.22 -27.06 4.84
C ARG A 59 4.41 -27.66 5.97
N THR A 60 4.98 -28.68 6.61
CA THR A 60 4.49 -29.20 7.90
C THR A 60 5.35 -28.62 9.02
N SER A 61 4.72 -28.00 10.01
CA SER A 61 5.36 -27.47 11.21
C SER A 61 5.77 -28.60 12.18
N PRO A 62 6.61 -28.33 13.20
CA PRO A 62 6.96 -29.33 14.23
C PRO A 62 5.75 -29.74 15.07
N ALA A 63 4.72 -28.90 15.12
CA ALA A 63 3.44 -29.20 15.76
C ALA A 63 2.52 -30.10 14.89
N GLY A 64 2.98 -30.55 13.72
CA GLY A 64 2.26 -31.45 12.82
C GLY A 64 1.26 -30.76 11.89
N GLN A 65 1.09 -29.43 11.98
CA GLN A 65 0.19 -28.67 11.12
C GLN A 65 0.79 -28.48 9.74
N THR A 66 -0.01 -28.66 8.68
CA THR A 66 0.43 -28.41 7.30
C THR A 66 -0.31 -27.23 6.71
N ALA A 67 0.41 -26.33 6.05
CA ALA A 67 -0.12 -25.10 5.48
C ALA A 67 0.65 -24.66 4.23
N VAL A 68 -0.01 -23.84 3.40
CA VAL A 68 0.64 -23.05 2.35
C VAL A 68 1.33 -21.87 3.02
N VAL A 69 2.65 -21.80 2.92
CA VAL A 69 3.47 -20.72 3.49
C VAL A 69 3.76 -19.69 2.40
N ASP A 70 3.39 -18.43 2.66
CA ASP A 70 3.88 -17.26 1.94
C ASP A 70 5.00 -16.61 2.76
N SER A 71 6.21 -16.73 2.23
CA SER A 71 7.45 -16.19 2.80
C SER A 71 8.02 -15.04 1.98
N SER A 72 7.25 -14.51 1.03
CA SER A 72 7.75 -13.52 0.08
C SER A 72 8.13 -12.18 0.72
N MET A 73 7.56 -11.86 1.89
CA MET A 73 7.86 -10.67 2.70
C MET A 73 8.72 -11.00 3.94
N ALA A 74 9.37 -12.18 3.98
CA ALA A 74 10.13 -12.63 5.15
C ALA A 74 11.35 -11.74 5.45
N ASP A 75 11.99 -11.17 4.42
CA ASP A 75 13.07 -10.18 4.57
C ASP A 75 12.58 -8.89 5.23
N ASN A 76 11.30 -8.57 5.03
CA ASN A 76 10.58 -7.51 5.70
C ASN A 76 10.02 -7.88 7.07
N GLY A 77 10.30 -9.11 7.51
CA GLY A 77 9.97 -9.61 8.83
C GLY A 77 8.50 -9.96 8.99
N ILE A 78 7.81 -10.42 7.94
CA ILE A 78 6.48 -11.04 8.06
C ILE A 78 6.34 -12.27 7.16
N ILE A 79 5.67 -13.30 7.68
CA ILE A 79 5.24 -14.46 6.90
C ILE A 79 3.78 -14.80 7.24
N THR A 80 3.16 -15.58 6.36
CA THR A 80 1.84 -16.17 6.62
C THR A 80 1.83 -17.64 6.26
N ALA A 81 0.99 -18.42 6.93
CA ALA A 81 0.75 -19.81 6.59
C ALA A 81 -0.75 -20.10 6.68
N ALA A 82 -1.35 -20.54 5.58
CA ALA A 82 -2.79 -20.80 5.50
C ALA A 82 -3.07 -22.26 5.15
N ASN A 83 -3.96 -22.87 5.92
CA ASN A 83 -4.57 -24.15 5.57
C ASN A 83 -6.10 -23.99 5.54
N PRO A 84 -6.89 -25.01 5.17
CA PRO A 84 -8.34 -24.88 5.06
C PRO A 84 -9.09 -24.45 6.33
N GLY A 85 -8.49 -24.58 7.52
CA GLY A 85 -9.12 -24.29 8.81
C GLY A 85 -8.45 -23.18 9.63
N PHE A 86 -7.27 -22.68 9.23
CA PHE A 86 -6.59 -21.60 9.94
C PHE A 86 -5.70 -20.73 9.06
N VAL A 87 -5.37 -19.56 9.60
CA VAL A 87 -4.27 -18.70 9.14
C VAL A 87 -3.34 -18.40 10.31
N ASP A 88 -2.06 -18.71 10.14
CA ASP A 88 -0.98 -18.26 11.00
C ASP A 88 -0.29 -17.04 10.39
N ILE A 89 -0.01 -16.05 11.22
CA ILE A 89 0.74 -14.85 10.84
C ILE A 89 1.84 -14.67 11.86
N SER A 90 3.06 -14.41 11.39
CA SER A 90 4.21 -14.18 12.26
C SER A 90 5.02 -12.99 11.76
N TRP A 91 5.41 -12.11 12.67
CA TRP A 91 6.07 -10.84 12.35
C TRP A 91 7.24 -10.53 13.29
N LYS A 92 8.11 -9.62 12.86
CA LYS A 92 9.27 -9.16 13.61
C LYS A 92 8.84 -8.06 14.57
N SER A 93 8.93 -8.29 15.88
CA SER A 93 8.59 -7.26 16.85
C SER A 93 9.52 -6.04 16.80
N TYR A 94 9.00 -4.85 17.12
CA TYR A 94 9.80 -3.62 17.28
C TYR A 94 10.46 -3.52 18.67
N ALA A 95 9.85 -4.14 19.69
CA ALA A 95 10.37 -4.19 21.05
C ALA A 95 9.97 -5.50 21.75
N LYS A 96 10.69 -5.89 22.81
CA LYS A 96 10.42 -7.16 23.53
C LYS A 96 9.04 -7.18 24.20
N ASP A 97 8.53 -6.02 24.62
CA ASP A 97 7.24 -5.85 25.30
C ASP A 97 6.21 -5.11 24.43
N ALA A 98 6.45 -5.05 23.12
CA ALA A 98 5.53 -4.45 22.17
C ALA A 98 4.17 -5.16 22.20
N GLN A 99 3.11 -4.38 22.05
CA GLN A 99 1.75 -4.88 21.97
C GLN A 99 1.18 -4.60 20.57
N TYR A 100 0.34 -5.50 20.08
CA TYR A 100 -0.21 -5.44 18.73
C TYR A 100 -1.71 -5.67 18.71
N THR A 101 -2.39 -4.98 17.80
CA THR A 101 -3.76 -5.27 17.41
C THR A 101 -3.74 -5.96 16.06
N VAL A 102 -4.38 -7.12 15.97
CA VAL A 102 -4.64 -7.80 14.70
C VAL A 102 -5.97 -7.31 14.14
N VAL A 103 -5.94 -6.89 12.89
CA VAL A 103 -7.10 -6.44 12.12
C VAL A 103 -7.25 -7.37 10.93
N ARG A 104 -8.47 -7.82 10.65
CA ARG A 104 -8.82 -8.62 9.48
C ARG A 104 -9.97 -7.94 8.75
N ASP A 105 -9.81 -7.66 7.47
CA ASP A 105 -10.78 -6.94 6.62
C ASP A 105 -11.27 -5.64 7.28
N ASP A 106 -10.31 -4.82 7.72
CA ASP A 106 -10.52 -3.55 8.42
C ASP A 106 -11.25 -3.61 9.77
N LYS A 107 -11.47 -4.82 10.31
CA LYS A 107 -12.07 -5.03 11.63
C LYS A 107 -11.03 -5.57 12.61
N PRO A 108 -10.82 -4.93 13.78
CA PRO A 108 -10.02 -5.52 14.83
C PRO A 108 -10.58 -6.88 15.23
N VAL A 109 -9.76 -7.91 15.19
CA VAL A 109 -10.14 -9.27 15.60
C VAL A 109 -9.49 -9.68 16.91
N SER A 110 -8.32 -9.11 17.25
CA SER A 110 -7.64 -9.42 18.51
C SER A 110 -6.71 -8.30 18.96
N VAL A 111 -6.60 -8.13 20.28
CA VAL A 111 -5.52 -7.37 20.93
C VAL A 111 -4.65 -8.39 21.64
N LEU A 112 -3.38 -8.47 21.24
CA LEU A 112 -2.48 -9.50 21.71
C LEU A 112 -1.78 -9.09 23.01
N PRO A 113 -1.31 -10.05 23.83
CA PRO A 113 -0.46 -9.73 24.97
C PRO A 113 0.88 -9.12 24.53
N ALA A 114 1.54 -8.41 25.45
CA ALA A 114 2.87 -7.85 25.22
C ALA A 114 3.88 -8.95 24.86
N GLY A 115 4.72 -8.68 23.86
CA GLY A 115 5.73 -9.62 23.35
C GLY A 115 5.21 -10.67 22.37
N ALA A 116 3.92 -10.63 22.01
CA ALA A 116 3.39 -11.48 20.95
C ALA A 116 4.02 -11.15 19.59
N THR A 117 4.52 -12.17 18.90
CA THR A 117 5.12 -12.06 17.55
C THR A 117 4.42 -12.94 16.53
N SER A 118 3.27 -13.50 16.90
CA SER A 118 2.49 -14.40 16.06
C SER A 118 1.02 -14.40 16.45
N PHE A 119 0.15 -14.73 15.51
CA PHE A 119 -1.29 -14.87 15.68
C PHE A 119 -1.80 -16.11 14.93
N HIS A 120 -2.73 -16.83 15.54
CA HIS A 120 -3.41 -17.99 14.99
C HIS A 120 -4.90 -17.68 14.85
N ASP A 121 -5.39 -17.65 13.61
CA ASP A 121 -6.77 -17.36 13.29
C ASP A 121 -7.49 -18.62 12.80
N THR A 122 -8.44 -19.12 13.58
CA THR A 122 -9.30 -20.26 13.21
C THR A 122 -10.67 -19.85 12.69
N GLN A 123 -11.00 -18.56 12.71
CA GLN A 123 -12.30 -18.05 12.28
C GLN A 123 -12.29 -17.73 10.78
N VAL A 124 -11.74 -18.64 9.98
CA VAL A 124 -11.50 -18.45 8.56
C VAL A 124 -12.36 -19.40 7.72
N THR A 125 -12.72 -18.95 6.54
CA THR A 125 -13.53 -19.73 5.59
C THR A 125 -12.65 -20.27 4.48
N ARG A 126 -12.82 -21.56 4.16
CA ARG A 126 -12.16 -22.22 3.02
C ARG A 126 -12.37 -21.43 1.73
N GLY A 127 -11.28 -21.20 0.98
CA GLY A 127 -11.31 -20.45 -0.27
C GLY A 127 -11.45 -18.93 -0.14
N ALA A 128 -11.70 -18.40 1.06
CA ALA A 128 -11.78 -16.96 1.27
C ALA A 128 -10.39 -16.30 1.21
N THR A 129 -10.38 -15.01 0.90
CA THR A 129 -9.18 -14.17 0.97
C THR A 129 -9.42 -13.05 1.96
N TYR A 130 -8.44 -12.83 2.83
CA TYR A 130 -8.51 -11.88 3.93
C TYR A 130 -7.37 -10.87 3.85
N ASP A 131 -7.65 -9.62 4.21
CA ASP A 131 -6.65 -8.58 4.39
C ASP A 131 -6.30 -8.45 5.87
N TYR A 132 -5.10 -8.90 6.25
CA TYR A 132 -4.62 -8.82 7.63
C TYR A 132 -3.70 -7.63 7.84
N ARG A 133 -3.87 -6.95 8.98
CA ARG A 133 -2.91 -5.98 9.53
C ARG A 133 -2.50 -6.34 10.93
N ILE A 134 -1.21 -6.13 11.19
CA ILE A 134 -0.63 -6.18 12.52
C ILE A 134 -0.24 -4.75 12.87
N VAL A 135 -1.05 -4.10 13.71
CA VAL A 135 -0.89 -2.69 14.04
C VAL A 135 -0.23 -2.56 15.42
N PRO A 136 0.92 -1.89 15.55
CA PRO A 136 1.56 -1.68 16.84
C PRO A 136 0.72 -0.76 17.71
N GLN A 137 0.54 -1.13 18.97
CA GLN A 137 0.09 -0.20 20.00
C GLN A 137 1.30 0.57 20.50
N LEU A 138 1.33 1.87 20.19
CA LEU A 138 2.49 2.70 20.45
C LEU A 138 2.61 3.00 21.95
N LYS A 139 3.78 2.71 22.53
CA LYS A 139 4.21 3.18 23.85
C LYS A 139 5.18 4.37 23.66
N LYS A 140 5.70 4.94 24.77
CA LYS A 140 6.59 6.12 24.73
C LYS A 140 7.79 5.91 23.79
N ASP A 141 8.43 4.74 23.83
CA ASP A 141 9.37 4.33 22.79
C ASP A 141 8.63 3.61 21.66
N HIS A 142 8.73 4.16 20.47
CA HIS A 142 8.12 3.65 19.24
C HIS A 142 9.13 3.65 18.09
N ALA A 143 10.43 3.73 18.41
CA ALA A 143 11.47 3.61 17.40
C ALA A 143 11.37 2.25 16.70
N GLY A 144 11.20 2.26 15.38
CA GLY A 144 11.04 1.04 14.59
C GLY A 144 9.65 0.40 14.67
N ALA A 145 8.67 1.01 15.35
CA ALA A 145 7.29 0.57 15.27
C ALA A 145 6.77 0.74 13.83
N ARG A 146 6.19 -0.32 13.29
CA ARG A 146 5.57 -0.33 11.96
C ARG A 146 4.34 -1.21 11.97
N THR A 147 3.43 -0.92 11.06
CA THR A 147 2.32 -1.81 10.72
C THR A 147 2.79 -2.78 9.66
N TRP A 148 2.44 -4.06 9.81
CA TRP A 148 2.56 -5.04 8.73
C TRP A 148 1.20 -5.31 8.13
N GLY A 149 1.18 -5.74 6.88
CA GLY A 149 -0.02 -6.33 6.32
C GLY A 149 0.26 -7.33 5.21
N MET A 150 -0.67 -8.27 5.08
CA MET A 150 -0.61 -9.40 4.16
C MET A 150 -2.02 -9.71 3.66
N LYS A 151 -2.16 -9.94 2.36
CA LYS A 151 -3.40 -10.53 1.81
C LYS A 151 -3.23 -12.04 1.77
N VAL A 152 -4.07 -12.76 2.50
CA VAL A 152 -3.94 -14.21 2.71
C VAL A 152 -5.15 -14.93 2.15
N THR A 153 -4.92 -15.83 1.20
CA THR A 153 -5.97 -16.72 0.68
C THR A 153 -5.92 -18.07 1.39
N VAL A 154 -7.06 -18.49 1.92
CA VAL A 154 -7.28 -19.80 2.54
C VAL A 154 -7.47 -20.84 1.44
N PRO A 155 -6.75 -21.98 1.43
CA PRO A 155 -6.95 -23.02 0.44
C PRO A 155 -8.41 -23.50 0.36
N ALA A 156 -8.94 -23.56 -0.86
CA ALA A 156 -10.23 -24.19 -1.14
C ALA A 156 -10.02 -25.69 -1.34
N VAL A 157 -10.91 -26.52 -0.80
CA VAL A 157 -10.85 -27.99 -0.94
C VAL A 157 -12.04 -28.43 -1.78
N ALA A 158 -11.79 -28.97 -2.97
CA ALA A 158 -12.85 -29.47 -3.83
C ALA A 158 -13.44 -30.79 -3.27
N LYS A 159 -14.66 -31.13 -3.71
CA LYS A 159 -15.31 -32.39 -3.31
C LYS A 159 -14.43 -33.58 -3.75
N GLY A 160 -14.05 -34.42 -2.79
CA GLY A 160 -13.19 -35.59 -3.03
C GLY A 160 -11.69 -35.29 -3.11
N GLU A 161 -11.27 -34.04 -2.94
CA GLU A 161 -9.86 -33.65 -2.89
C GLU A 161 -9.32 -33.69 -1.46
N SER A 162 -8.06 -34.11 -1.27
CA SER A 162 -7.38 -34.03 0.03
C SER A 162 -6.90 -32.60 0.30
N GLU A 163 -6.87 -32.19 1.57
CA GLU A 163 -6.39 -30.86 1.95
C GLU A 163 -4.94 -30.61 1.48
N LEU A 164 -4.08 -31.62 1.53
CA LEU A 164 -2.71 -31.52 1.04
C LEU A 164 -2.65 -31.27 -0.48
N SER A 165 -3.49 -31.95 -1.26
CA SER A 165 -3.60 -31.70 -2.71
C SER A 165 -4.04 -30.26 -2.98
N ALA A 166 -5.09 -29.82 -2.29
CA ALA A 166 -5.62 -28.47 -2.41
C ALA A 166 -4.56 -27.40 -2.07
N MET A 167 -3.79 -27.61 -1.00
CA MET A 167 -2.69 -26.72 -0.61
C MET A 167 -1.58 -26.67 -1.66
N ARG A 168 -1.13 -27.81 -2.17
CA ARG A 168 -0.09 -27.86 -3.22
C ARG A 168 -0.55 -27.16 -4.49
N LYS A 169 -1.76 -27.47 -4.95
CA LYS A 169 -2.39 -26.81 -6.10
C LYS A 169 -2.51 -25.30 -5.89
N GLY A 170 -2.95 -24.88 -4.72
CA GLY A 170 -3.07 -23.47 -4.36
C GLY A 170 -1.73 -22.74 -4.36
N ALA A 171 -0.67 -23.36 -3.83
CA ALA A 171 0.68 -22.79 -3.82
C ALA A 171 1.21 -22.61 -5.26
N VAL A 172 1.11 -23.64 -6.09
CA VAL A 172 1.53 -23.59 -7.51
C VAL A 172 0.75 -22.52 -8.27
N SER A 173 -0.58 -22.52 -8.14
CA SER A 173 -1.43 -21.56 -8.86
C SER A 173 -1.11 -20.10 -8.51
N ARG A 174 -0.80 -19.80 -7.24
CA ARG A 174 -0.39 -18.45 -6.83
C ARG A 174 0.99 -18.07 -7.36
N ALA A 175 1.92 -19.02 -7.33
CA ALA A 175 3.27 -18.79 -7.83
C ALA A 175 3.27 -18.57 -9.35
N ASP A 176 2.47 -19.34 -10.10
CA ASP A 176 2.30 -19.17 -11.54
C ASP A 176 1.63 -17.83 -11.87
N ALA A 177 0.55 -17.48 -11.18
CA ALA A 177 -0.11 -16.18 -11.34
C ALA A 177 0.87 -15.02 -11.13
N ALA A 178 1.74 -15.12 -10.11
CA ALA A 178 2.76 -14.12 -9.85
C ALA A 178 3.89 -14.09 -10.88
N ALA A 179 4.21 -15.23 -11.50
CA ALA A 179 5.26 -15.34 -12.51
C ALA A 179 4.87 -14.77 -13.88
N VAL A 180 3.57 -14.56 -14.16
CA VAL A 180 3.10 -13.99 -15.44
C VAL A 180 3.65 -12.59 -15.69
N ALA A 181 3.77 -11.77 -14.64
CA ALA A 181 4.24 -10.40 -14.78
C ALA A 181 5.77 -10.36 -14.94
N SER A 182 6.25 -10.22 -16.17
CA SER A 182 7.68 -9.95 -16.43
C SER A 182 8.09 -8.53 -16.04
N THR A 183 7.13 -7.61 -16.09
CA THR A 183 7.30 -6.19 -15.81
C THR A 183 6.12 -5.67 -14.98
N THR A 184 6.39 -4.73 -14.09
CA THR A 184 5.36 -4.06 -13.29
C THR A 184 5.64 -2.56 -13.26
N THR A 185 4.61 -1.74 -13.43
CA THR A 185 4.73 -0.28 -13.35
C THR A 185 4.00 0.21 -12.11
N LEU A 186 4.75 0.79 -11.17
CA LEU A 186 4.19 1.59 -10.08
C LEU A 186 4.08 3.04 -10.58
N THR A 187 2.86 3.58 -10.57
CA THR A 187 2.57 4.93 -11.06
C THR A 187 2.03 5.78 -9.94
N TRP A 188 2.53 7.02 -9.85
CA TRP A 188 2.00 8.06 -8.97
C TRP A 188 1.65 9.30 -9.79
N VAL A 189 0.36 9.61 -9.86
CA VAL A 189 -0.21 10.74 -10.58
C VAL A 189 -0.80 11.76 -9.61
N ALA A 190 -0.62 13.04 -9.92
CA ALA A 190 -1.31 14.13 -9.26
C ALA A 190 -2.08 14.98 -10.28
N PHE A 191 -3.35 15.28 -9.98
CA PHE A 191 -4.25 16.00 -10.88
C PHE A 191 -5.16 16.96 -10.13
N ILE A 192 -5.47 18.09 -10.76
CA ILE A 192 -6.36 19.13 -10.30
C ILE A 192 -7.76 18.87 -10.82
N PRO A 193 -8.75 18.54 -9.98
CA PRO A 193 -10.05 18.12 -10.48
C PRO A 193 -10.88 19.22 -11.12
N GLN A 194 -10.62 20.48 -10.77
CA GLN A 194 -11.30 21.64 -11.33
C GLN A 194 -10.82 21.94 -12.75
N LYS A 195 -11.68 22.57 -13.55
CA LYS A 195 -11.28 23.15 -14.84
C LYS A 195 -10.39 24.38 -14.67
N TYR A 196 -10.72 25.23 -13.70
CA TYR A 196 -9.99 26.45 -13.37
C TYR A 196 -9.85 26.59 -11.85
N ILE A 197 -8.72 27.14 -11.41
CA ILE A 197 -8.47 27.52 -10.02
C ILE A 197 -8.05 28.98 -9.99
N ASP A 198 -8.61 29.76 -9.07
CA ASP A 198 -8.23 31.15 -8.88
C ASP A 198 -6.73 31.28 -8.57
N ALA A 199 -6.06 32.22 -9.25
CA ALA A 199 -4.68 32.54 -8.94
C ALA A 199 -4.60 33.20 -7.54
N PRO A 200 -3.56 32.90 -6.74
CA PRO A 200 -3.45 33.46 -5.41
C PRO A 200 -3.20 34.97 -5.48
N VAL A 201 -3.55 35.68 -4.41
CA VAL A 201 -3.36 37.14 -4.31
C VAL A 201 -1.89 37.56 -4.28
N GLY A 202 -0.96 36.64 -4.00
CA GLY A 202 0.47 36.90 -3.97
C GLY A 202 1.32 35.64 -4.22
N GLY A 203 2.59 35.85 -4.56
CA GLY A 203 3.57 34.78 -4.80
C GLY A 203 3.58 34.22 -6.22
N CYS A 204 2.70 34.71 -7.10
CA CYS A 204 2.68 34.40 -8.52
C CYS A 204 2.65 35.68 -9.36
N ASP A 205 3.10 35.57 -10.61
CA ASP A 205 3.12 36.66 -11.58
C ASP A 205 1.69 37.13 -11.95
N TYR A 206 0.68 36.29 -11.70
CA TYR A 206 -0.74 36.56 -11.93
C TYR A 206 -1.53 36.50 -10.62
N GLY A 207 -2.33 37.54 -10.37
CA GLY A 207 -3.16 37.69 -9.17
C GLY A 207 -4.66 37.51 -9.40
N SER A 208 -5.50 38.15 -8.58
CA SER A 208 -6.95 37.92 -8.46
C SER A 208 -7.80 38.04 -9.74
N LYS A 209 -7.27 38.67 -10.79
CA LYS A 209 -7.94 38.80 -12.11
C LYS A 209 -7.72 37.59 -13.03
N PHE A 210 -6.99 36.57 -12.58
CA PHE A 210 -6.58 35.42 -13.38
C PHE A 210 -6.89 34.10 -12.69
N GLN A 211 -6.89 33.02 -13.47
CA GLN A 211 -7.07 31.65 -13.03
C GLN A 211 -6.03 30.74 -13.70
N PHE A 212 -5.62 29.68 -13.01
CA PHE A 212 -4.84 28.59 -13.58
C PHE A 212 -5.75 27.48 -14.09
N GLY A 213 -5.41 26.86 -15.22
CA GLY A 213 -6.09 25.66 -15.71
C GLY A 213 -5.81 24.44 -14.83
N GLY A 214 -6.84 23.63 -14.61
CA GLY A 214 -6.72 22.29 -14.02
C GLY A 214 -7.01 21.18 -15.02
N ASP A 215 -7.16 19.95 -14.54
CA ASP A 215 -7.29 18.73 -15.34
C ASP A 215 -8.75 18.39 -15.71
N ASN A 216 -9.71 19.01 -15.01
CA ASN A 216 -11.14 18.88 -15.30
C ASN A 216 -11.65 17.41 -15.28
N HIS A 217 -11.26 16.66 -14.25
CA HIS A 217 -11.84 15.35 -13.94
C HIS A 217 -11.72 15.03 -12.44
N SER A 218 -12.69 14.34 -11.88
CA SER A 218 -12.72 13.97 -10.45
C SER A 218 -12.42 12.50 -10.19
N ASN A 219 -12.38 11.68 -11.24
CA ASN A 219 -12.23 10.23 -11.13
C ASN A 219 -10.77 9.83 -11.02
N PHE A 220 -10.47 8.93 -10.10
CA PHE A 220 -9.18 8.25 -9.96
C PHE A 220 -9.09 7.12 -10.99
N ASN A 221 -8.85 7.48 -12.25
CA ASN A 221 -8.84 6.56 -13.38
C ASN A 221 -7.43 6.48 -13.98
N TRP A 222 -6.85 5.28 -14.02
CA TRP A 222 -5.50 5.04 -14.53
C TRP A 222 -5.38 5.26 -16.04
N LYS A 223 -6.50 5.24 -16.76
CA LYS A 223 -6.55 5.50 -18.20
C LYS A 223 -6.66 6.98 -18.54
N ASP A 224 -6.90 7.85 -17.55
CA ASP A 224 -7.00 9.29 -17.82
C ASP A 224 -5.62 9.88 -18.04
N SER A 225 -5.42 10.48 -19.21
CA SER A 225 -4.16 11.12 -19.59
C SER A 225 -4.07 12.58 -19.12
N ARG A 226 -5.14 13.11 -18.51
CA ARG A 226 -5.15 14.47 -17.95
C ARG A 226 -4.64 14.41 -16.52
N TYR A 227 -3.50 15.03 -16.27
CA TYR A 227 -2.91 15.17 -14.93
C TYR A 227 -1.94 16.35 -14.91
N ARG A 228 -1.55 16.83 -13.73
CA ARG A 228 -0.48 17.84 -13.63
C ARG A 228 0.90 17.23 -13.63
N THR A 229 1.08 16.11 -12.96
CA THR A 229 2.36 15.43 -12.94
C THR A 229 2.22 13.94 -12.69
N ALA A 230 3.14 13.17 -13.25
CA ALA A 230 3.21 11.72 -13.13
C ALA A 230 4.64 11.24 -12.90
N LEU A 231 4.77 10.19 -12.10
CA LEU A 231 5.96 9.38 -11.92
C LEU A 231 5.62 7.95 -12.26
N ASN A 232 6.46 7.29 -13.04
CA ASN A 232 6.34 5.86 -13.34
C ASN A 232 7.64 5.15 -13.00
N ALA A 233 7.53 4.10 -12.19
CA ALA A 233 8.62 3.21 -11.81
C ALA A 233 8.37 1.86 -12.48
N VAL A 234 9.09 1.60 -13.57
CA VAL A 234 8.98 0.36 -14.36
C VAL A 234 10.01 -0.62 -13.84
N ILE A 235 9.54 -1.70 -13.23
CA ILE A 235 10.32 -2.78 -12.65
C ILE A 235 10.38 -3.91 -13.65
N THR A 236 11.59 -4.33 -14.03
CA THR A 236 11.78 -5.58 -14.78
C THR A 236 12.22 -6.67 -13.81
N TRP A 237 11.37 -7.66 -13.57
CA TRP A 237 11.60 -8.64 -12.50
C TRP A 237 12.77 -9.58 -12.77
N ARG A 238 13.03 -9.92 -14.04
CA ARG A 238 14.11 -10.84 -14.44
C ARG A 238 15.49 -10.40 -13.91
N ASN A 239 15.78 -9.12 -13.96
CA ASN A 239 17.06 -8.53 -13.54
C ASN A 239 16.91 -7.53 -12.38
N LYS A 240 15.68 -7.37 -11.85
CA LYS A 240 15.35 -6.43 -10.77
C LYS A 240 15.86 -5.00 -11.09
N SER A 241 15.79 -4.62 -12.36
CA SER A 241 16.11 -3.27 -12.79
C SER A 241 14.90 -2.36 -12.57
N LEU A 242 15.18 -1.05 -12.45
CA LEU A 242 14.17 -0.03 -12.28
C LEU A 242 14.44 1.10 -13.28
N ALA A 243 13.47 1.37 -14.15
CA ALA A 243 13.47 2.55 -15.00
C ALA A 243 12.46 3.58 -14.47
N GLY A 244 12.92 4.83 -14.34
CA GLY A 244 12.12 5.93 -13.83
C GLY A 244 11.71 6.89 -14.95
N TYR A 245 10.41 7.17 -15.07
CA TYR A 245 9.88 8.15 -16.01
C TYR A 245 9.12 9.23 -15.25
N LYS A 246 9.22 10.47 -15.75
CA LYS A 246 8.67 11.67 -15.11
C LYS A 246 7.95 12.47 -16.17
N ASP A 247 6.79 13.00 -15.83
CA ASP A 247 6.11 13.98 -16.67
C ASP A 247 5.46 15.08 -15.85
N VAL A 248 5.46 16.29 -16.40
CA VAL A 248 4.84 17.49 -15.83
C VAL A 248 4.13 18.21 -16.94
N GLN A 249 2.81 18.35 -16.86
CA GLN A 249 2.04 19.02 -17.89
C GLN A 249 2.20 20.55 -17.81
N ALA A 250 1.98 21.23 -18.94
CA ALA A 250 2.09 22.69 -18.99
C ALA A 250 1.04 23.36 -18.08
N SER A 251 1.43 24.47 -17.45
CA SER A 251 0.52 25.35 -16.73
C SER A 251 -0.04 26.40 -17.69
N HIS A 252 -1.34 26.64 -17.59
CA HIS A 252 -2.06 27.60 -18.41
C HIS A 252 -2.69 28.68 -17.52
N VAL A 253 -2.60 29.94 -17.93
CA VAL A 253 -3.19 31.10 -17.25
C VAL A 253 -4.30 31.66 -18.09
N TYR A 254 -5.45 31.89 -17.47
CA TYR A 254 -6.64 32.46 -18.10
C TYR A 254 -7.01 33.76 -17.40
N ARG A 255 -7.52 34.73 -18.15
CA ARG A 255 -8.17 35.90 -17.58
C ARG A 255 -9.52 35.49 -17.02
N LYS A 256 -9.84 35.89 -15.79
CA LYS A 256 -11.04 35.43 -15.07
C LYS A 256 -12.36 35.93 -15.67
N SER A 257 -12.35 37.10 -16.32
CA SER A 257 -13.57 37.73 -16.85
C SER A 257 -14.15 37.05 -18.09
N ASP A 258 -13.29 36.54 -18.97
CA ASP A 258 -13.66 36.02 -20.29
C ASP A 258 -13.07 34.62 -20.56
N HIS A 259 -12.33 34.05 -19.61
CA HIS A 259 -11.58 32.80 -19.73
C HIS A 259 -10.65 32.75 -20.95
N LYS A 260 -10.18 33.91 -21.44
CA LYS A 260 -9.18 33.97 -22.52
C LYS A 260 -7.84 33.44 -22.01
N LEU A 261 -7.21 32.53 -22.75
CA LEU A 261 -5.85 32.07 -22.47
C LEU A 261 -4.86 33.23 -22.62
N ILE A 262 -4.05 33.43 -21.59
CA ILE A 262 -3.08 34.54 -21.47
C ILE A 262 -1.65 34.03 -21.57
N ALA A 263 -1.35 32.89 -20.96
CA ALA A 263 0.01 32.34 -20.95
C ALA A 263 0.02 30.83 -20.80
N THR A 264 1.07 30.21 -21.32
CA THR A 264 1.37 28.78 -21.17
C THR A 264 2.83 28.62 -20.85
N LYS A 265 3.17 27.82 -19.83
CA LYS A 265 4.56 27.52 -19.49
C LYS A 265 4.66 26.15 -18.82
N LYS A 266 5.69 25.37 -19.16
CA LYS A 266 5.97 24.07 -18.57
C LYS A 266 6.94 24.24 -17.39
N ALA A 267 6.64 23.57 -16.26
CA ALA A 267 7.58 23.52 -15.14
C ALA A 267 8.69 22.50 -15.40
N THR A 268 9.78 22.63 -14.66
CA THR A 268 10.87 21.64 -14.66
C THR A 268 10.47 20.41 -13.85
N ASP A 269 10.95 19.24 -14.28
CA ASP A 269 10.82 17.95 -13.61
C ASP A 269 12.12 17.55 -12.87
N LYS A 270 13.10 18.45 -12.75
CA LYS A 270 14.44 18.13 -12.22
C LYS A 270 14.44 17.66 -10.77
N TYR A 271 13.43 18.07 -9.99
CA TYR A 271 13.28 17.70 -8.58
C TYR A 271 12.43 16.45 -8.37
N MET A 272 11.87 15.92 -9.46
CA MET A 272 11.18 14.65 -9.46
C MET A 272 12.17 13.52 -9.67
N SER A 273 11.98 12.39 -8.98
CA SER A 273 12.84 11.23 -9.16
C SER A 273 12.13 9.91 -8.84
N VAL A 274 12.61 8.86 -9.50
CA VAL A 274 12.32 7.46 -9.18
C VAL A 274 13.68 6.78 -9.03
N LYS A 275 13.92 6.13 -7.90
CA LYS A 275 15.21 5.50 -7.59
C LYS A 275 14.99 4.11 -7.02
N LYS A 276 15.86 3.17 -7.39
CA LYS A 276 15.97 1.88 -6.71
C LYS A 276 16.80 2.08 -5.45
N LEU A 277 16.25 1.74 -4.29
CA LEU A 277 16.95 1.78 -3.01
C LEU A 277 17.72 0.47 -2.76
N GLY A 278 17.15 -0.65 -3.20
CA GLY A 278 17.69 -1.98 -2.96
C GLY A 278 16.93 -3.03 -3.77
N SER A 279 17.47 -4.24 -3.82
CA SER A 279 16.80 -5.41 -4.38
C SER A 279 17.46 -6.68 -3.86
N GLY A 280 16.67 -7.72 -3.60
CA GLY A 280 17.16 -9.01 -3.12
C GLY A 280 16.80 -10.17 -4.05
N GLY A 281 16.60 -11.36 -3.48
CA GLY A 281 16.23 -12.56 -4.24
C GLY A 281 14.93 -12.37 -5.02
N ASN A 282 13.91 -11.83 -4.36
CA ASN A 282 12.52 -11.77 -4.80
C ASN A 282 11.89 -10.37 -4.63
N TYR A 283 12.67 -9.31 -4.40
CA TYR A 283 12.12 -7.97 -4.14
C TYR A 283 12.90 -6.82 -4.78
N VAL A 284 12.24 -5.66 -4.87
CA VAL A 284 12.80 -4.35 -5.22
C VAL A 284 12.25 -3.29 -4.28
N ASP A 285 13.14 -2.47 -3.70
CA ASP A 285 12.79 -1.27 -2.94
C ASP A 285 12.89 -0.03 -3.81
N ILE A 286 11.85 0.80 -3.77
CA ILE A 286 11.64 1.94 -4.67
C ILE A 286 11.45 3.19 -3.84
N ARG A 287 12.10 4.28 -4.25
CA ARG A 287 11.81 5.63 -3.79
C ARG A 287 11.24 6.46 -4.94
N MET A 288 10.09 7.07 -4.72
CA MET A 288 9.51 8.06 -5.62
C MET A 288 9.43 9.41 -4.92
N VAL A 289 9.88 10.46 -5.58
CA VAL A 289 9.82 11.85 -5.09
C VAL A 289 9.11 12.69 -6.15
N MET A 290 7.98 13.27 -5.77
CA MET A 290 7.19 14.19 -6.57
C MET A 290 7.44 15.60 -6.07
N HIS A 291 7.91 16.49 -6.94
CA HIS A 291 8.06 17.91 -6.64
C HIS A 291 7.86 18.73 -7.91
N ALA A 292 6.69 19.35 -8.05
CA ALA A 292 6.33 20.16 -9.20
C ALA A 292 5.76 21.53 -8.76
N THR A 293 6.44 22.60 -9.15
CA THR A 293 6.02 23.99 -8.88
C THR A 293 5.29 24.58 -10.07
N ASN A 294 4.37 25.51 -9.84
CA ASN A 294 3.82 26.32 -10.94
C ASN A 294 4.90 27.29 -11.46
N PRO A 295 5.22 27.30 -12.77
CA PRO A 295 6.34 28.08 -13.32
C PRO A 295 6.07 29.58 -13.45
N PHE A 296 4.85 30.03 -13.09
CA PHE A 296 4.46 31.42 -12.91
C PHE A 296 4.44 31.84 -11.43
N CYS A 297 4.77 30.93 -10.51
CA CYS A 297 4.75 31.17 -9.08
C CYS A 297 6.17 31.12 -8.51
N LYS A 298 6.67 32.29 -8.07
CA LYS A 298 8.00 32.43 -7.47
C LYS A 298 7.98 32.16 -5.96
N GLY A 299 6.80 32.13 -5.35
CA GLY A 299 6.60 31.97 -3.91
C GLY A 299 6.54 33.30 -3.16
N LEU A 300 6.24 33.23 -1.87
CA LEU A 300 6.27 34.37 -0.94
C LEU A 300 7.45 34.18 0.02
N GLY A 301 8.52 34.95 -0.17
CA GLY A 301 9.77 34.77 0.57
C GLY A 301 10.38 33.39 0.33
N THR A 302 10.57 32.61 1.40
CA THR A 302 11.12 31.25 1.35
C THR A 302 10.07 30.18 1.01
N VAL A 303 8.79 30.52 1.06
CA VAL A 303 7.69 29.56 0.87
C VAL A 303 7.32 29.48 -0.60
N LYS A 304 7.56 28.31 -1.21
CA LYS A 304 7.18 28.02 -2.60
C LYS A 304 6.07 26.98 -2.64
N GLY A 305 4.97 27.35 -3.30
CA GLY A 305 3.86 26.45 -3.57
C GLY A 305 4.29 25.34 -4.52
N ALA A 306 4.11 24.08 -4.12
CA ALA A 306 4.47 22.91 -4.91
C ALA A 306 3.52 21.76 -4.65
N ILE A 307 3.29 20.96 -5.69
CA ILE A 307 2.85 19.57 -5.55
C ILE A 307 4.07 18.82 -5.01
N ASP A 308 3.95 18.25 -3.82
CA ASP A 308 5.10 17.67 -3.12
C ASP A 308 4.72 16.38 -2.41
N GLY A 309 5.60 15.40 -2.50
CA GLY A 309 5.52 14.18 -1.72
C GLY A 309 6.66 13.22 -2.02
N ALA A 310 6.85 12.27 -1.13
CA ALA A 310 7.77 11.17 -1.32
C ALA A 310 7.20 9.89 -0.73
N LEU A 311 7.55 8.76 -1.33
CA LEU A 311 7.25 7.44 -0.78
C LEU A 311 8.44 6.50 -0.96
N GLN A 312 8.55 5.55 -0.05
CA GLN A 312 9.42 4.39 -0.11
C GLN A 312 8.54 3.14 -0.09
N MET A 313 8.67 2.30 -1.10
CA MET A 313 7.82 1.15 -1.31
C MET A 313 8.65 -0.09 -1.58
N HIS A 314 8.33 -1.17 -0.89
CA HIS A 314 8.86 -2.49 -1.13
C HIS A 314 7.87 -3.29 -1.96
N MET A 315 8.36 -3.99 -2.97
CA MET A 315 7.56 -4.81 -3.86
C MET A 315 8.27 -6.14 -4.11
N THR A 316 7.52 -7.23 -4.04
CA THR A 316 8.03 -8.58 -4.28
C THR A 316 7.60 -9.09 -5.65
N THR A 317 8.33 -10.08 -6.18
CA THR A 317 7.93 -10.81 -7.39
C THR A 317 6.59 -11.52 -7.19
N SER A 318 6.27 -11.92 -5.95
CA SER A 318 5.03 -12.62 -5.59
C SER A 318 3.80 -11.72 -5.62
N GLY A 319 3.98 -10.41 -5.86
CA GLY A 319 2.90 -9.45 -5.91
C GLY A 319 2.66 -8.70 -4.61
N ASN A 320 3.24 -9.14 -3.49
CA ASN A 320 3.11 -8.42 -2.22
C ASN A 320 3.85 -7.08 -2.28
N TRP A 321 3.27 -6.07 -1.64
CA TRP A 321 3.85 -4.75 -1.58
C TRP A 321 3.50 -4.03 -0.29
N GLU A 322 4.37 -3.10 0.11
CA GLU A 322 4.18 -2.23 1.27
C GLU A 322 4.79 -0.85 1.01
N ILE A 323 4.08 0.22 1.39
CA ILE A 323 4.67 1.56 1.55
C ILE A 323 5.23 1.68 2.97
N HIS A 324 6.55 1.53 3.09
CA HIS A 324 7.25 1.61 4.38
C HIS A 324 7.23 3.00 5.00
N SER A 325 7.25 4.03 4.17
CA SER A 325 7.15 5.42 4.61
C SER A 325 6.75 6.29 3.44
N GLY A 326 6.02 7.36 3.73
CA GLY A 326 5.79 8.37 2.73
C GLY A 326 4.80 9.41 3.19
N THR A 327 4.89 10.59 2.59
CA THR A 327 3.92 11.65 2.81
C THR A 327 3.71 12.44 1.54
N HIS A 328 2.56 13.08 1.41
CA HIS A 328 2.35 14.07 0.36
C HIS A 328 1.45 15.21 0.82
N ARG A 329 1.56 16.36 0.16
CA ARG A 329 0.70 17.52 0.40
C ARG A 329 -0.72 17.21 -0.05
N LEU A 330 -1.70 17.80 0.63
CA LEU A 330 -3.13 17.62 0.34
C LEU A 330 -3.64 18.51 -0.80
N MET A 331 -2.77 18.88 -1.73
CA MET A 331 -3.15 19.51 -3.00
C MET A 331 -2.14 19.14 -4.08
N PRO A 332 -2.57 18.58 -5.23
CA PRO A 332 -3.96 18.39 -5.66
C PRO A 332 -4.49 16.98 -5.29
N ASN A 333 -5.33 16.35 -6.11
CA ASN A 333 -5.68 14.93 -5.92
C ASN A 333 -4.45 14.06 -6.22
N HIS A 334 -4.28 12.96 -5.48
CA HIS A 334 -3.22 11.99 -5.71
C HIS A 334 -3.79 10.58 -5.95
N TYR A 335 -3.21 9.89 -6.93
CA TYR A 335 -3.52 8.52 -7.27
C TYR A 335 -2.24 7.70 -7.41
N ILE A 336 -2.14 6.61 -6.66
CA ILE A 336 -1.04 5.65 -6.77
C ILE A 336 -1.66 4.30 -7.16
N TYR A 337 -1.11 3.67 -8.20
CA TYR A 337 -1.56 2.37 -8.67
C TYR A 337 -0.40 1.54 -9.22
N ILE A 338 -0.63 0.24 -9.31
CA ILE A 338 0.31 -0.72 -9.90
C ILE A 338 -0.35 -1.34 -11.13
N TYR A 339 0.36 -1.37 -12.25
CA TYR A 339 -0.02 -2.09 -13.45
C TYR A 339 0.95 -3.25 -13.70
N ASN A 340 0.46 -4.49 -13.74
CA ASN A 340 1.31 -5.69 -13.86
C ASN A 340 1.38 -6.25 -15.30
N GLY A 341 0.93 -5.49 -16.31
CA GLY A 341 0.90 -5.94 -17.71
C GLY A 341 -0.45 -6.46 -18.20
N GLY A 342 -1.45 -6.57 -17.31
CA GLY A 342 -2.83 -6.88 -17.70
C GLY A 342 -3.88 -6.43 -16.69
N ARG A 343 -3.50 -6.18 -15.43
CA ARG A 343 -4.37 -5.78 -14.34
C ARG A 343 -3.84 -4.53 -13.65
N VAL A 344 -4.75 -3.67 -13.20
CA VAL A 344 -4.46 -2.53 -12.34
C VAL A 344 -4.89 -2.82 -10.92
N THR A 345 -4.01 -2.49 -9.98
CA THR A 345 -4.25 -2.55 -8.55
C THR A 345 -4.20 -1.13 -7.99
N ASN A 346 -5.28 -0.71 -7.34
CA ASN A 346 -5.33 0.56 -6.62
C ASN A 346 -4.48 0.44 -5.36
N VAL A 347 -3.46 1.30 -5.24
CA VAL A 347 -2.62 1.37 -4.04
C VAL A 347 -3.16 2.44 -3.09
N TYR A 348 -3.44 3.63 -3.62
CA TYR A 348 -3.86 4.76 -2.81
C TYR A 348 -4.59 5.81 -3.65
N THR A 349 -5.66 6.38 -3.10
CA THR A 349 -6.36 7.54 -3.67
C THR A 349 -6.61 8.57 -2.60
N ARG A 350 -6.44 9.85 -2.94
CA ARG A 350 -6.73 10.94 -2.01
C ARG A 350 -7.22 12.17 -2.74
N LYS A 351 -8.38 12.65 -2.29
CA LYS A 351 -8.91 13.95 -2.72
C LYS A 351 -8.12 15.09 -2.03
N TYR A 352 -7.92 16.18 -2.76
CA TYR A 352 -7.32 17.40 -2.22
C TYR A 352 -8.17 17.93 -1.06
N ALA A 353 -7.53 18.63 -0.12
CA ALA A 353 -8.20 19.30 0.98
C ALA A 353 -8.41 20.79 0.66
N SER A 354 -7.35 21.52 0.30
CA SER A 354 -7.41 22.96 0.01
C SER A 354 -6.22 23.39 -0.85
N ALA A 355 -6.42 24.42 -1.69
CA ALA A 355 -5.34 25.05 -2.44
C ALA A 355 -4.22 25.59 -1.52
N ALA A 356 -4.55 25.98 -0.29
CA ALA A 356 -3.57 26.41 0.72
C ALA A 356 -2.56 25.30 1.08
N CYS A 357 -2.90 24.02 0.86
CA CYS A 357 -1.99 22.92 1.17
C CYS A 357 -0.77 22.87 0.22
N LEU A 358 -0.78 23.62 -0.89
CA LEU A 358 0.38 23.76 -1.76
C LEU A 358 1.56 24.44 -1.06
N ILE A 359 1.37 25.21 0.01
CA ILE A 359 2.47 25.87 0.73
C ILE A 359 3.01 25.05 1.92
N GLY A 360 2.59 23.78 2.05
CA GLY A 360 3.19 22.81 2.95
C GLY A 360 2.59 22.77 4.37
N SER A 361 3.32 22.15 5.30
CA SER A 361 2.87 21.86 6.68
C SER A 361 2.47 23.09 7.49
N ALA A 362 3.00 24.26 7.11
CA ALA A 362 2.63 25.54 7.72
C ALA A 362 1.13 25.89 7.54
N ALA A 363 0.48 25.37 6.50
CA ALA A 363 -0.92 25.68 6.19
C ALA A 363 -1.85 24.46 6.22
N CYS A 364 -1.31 23.25 6.04
CA CYS A 364 -2.10 22.02 6.07
C CYS A 364 -1.28 20.84 6.59
N PRO A 365 -1.89 19.88 7.28
CA PRO A 365 -1.25 18.59 7.50
C PRO A 365 -0.92 17.91 6.16
N VAL A 366 0.06 17.02 6.18
CA VAL A 366 0.35 16.11 5.07
C VAL A 366 -0.47 14.83 5.21
N ALA A 367 -0.75 14.17 4.09
CA ALA A 367 -1.22 12.79 4.13
C ALA A 367 -0.04 11.86 4.43
N ASP A 368 -0.26 10.88 5.30
CA ASP A 368 0.67 9.79 5.57
C ASP A 368 0.34 8.59 4.69
N LEU A 369 1.36 8.05 4.03
CA LEU A 369 1.29 6.86 3.17
C LEU A 369 1.87 5.61 3.88
N THR A 370 2.35 5.75 5.11
CA THR A 370 3.00 4.68 5.86
C THR A 370 2.02 3.55 6.18
N GLY A 371 2.45 2.30 5.94
CA GLY A 371 1.69 1.11 6.34
C GLY A 371 0.56 0.72 5.38
N TYR A 372 0.48 1.31 4.18
CA TYR A 372 -0.32 0.75 3.09
C TYR A 372 0.37 -0.50 2.54
N TYR A 373 -0.40 -1.55 2.22
CA TYR A 373 0.10 -2.82 1.70
C TYR A 373 -0.97 -3.51 0.84
N GLY A 374 -0.59 -4.57 0.13
CA GLY A 374 -1.53 -5.41 -0.60
C GLY A 374 -0.84 -6.40 -1.53
N THR A 375 -1.61 -6.93 -2.49
CA THR A 375 -1.08 -7.74 -3.61
C THR A 375 -1.46 -7.10 -4.95
N PHE A 376 -0.68 -7.33 -6.01
CA PHE A 376 -0.97 -6.83 -7.36
C PHE A 376 -1.14 -7.90 -8.45
N HIS A 377 -1.30 -9.18 -8.09
CA HIS A 377 -1.61 -10.27 -9.02
C HIS A 377 -3.07 -10.71 -8.93
#